data_AF-A0A2T1C3V0-F1
#
_entry.id   AF-A0A2T1C3V0-F1
#
_cell.length_a   1.000
_cell.length_b   1.000
_cell.length_c   1.000
_cell.angle_alpha   90.00
_cell.angle_beta   90.00
_cell.angle_gamma   90.00
#
_symmetry.space_group_name_H-M   'P 1'
#
loop_
_entity.id
_entity.type
_entity.pdbx_description
1 polymer ?
#
loop_
_entity_poly.entity_id
_entity_poly.type
_entity_poly.pdbx_seq_one_letter_code
_entity_poly.pdbx_strand_id
1 'polypeptide(L)'
;MLHLVSDFINRLSLSDNSPPSYWYQGYNPESGELLKLPRTSEVEAIAHGLMAYIAEDEIYAREGKMYGVLLVALPDGERRVLKAFSGLLNGSSIVEGWVPPIPGREAVSGIESQTLSQLAAIKQELITLKQLPERQEYAKLVQEFEQRLQVMSQCHTQRKQQRHAQRLEYLTEADLAQLEAESRQDKRERKQLKQQRDTALSHLKALITAADSRISELKQQRRELSRQLQLQMHDAYLLMNFAGKSRSLKELIPQGLPTGTGDCCAPKLLHYAAENALKPLAMAEFWWGNQINDKIAGEFYPACTERCQPIMGFLLSGLSEPDLSVIYQDECLIAINKPSGLLSVPGRYLETQDSVLSRLRDTLPEIRSVHRLDLETSGILLFAKDANTYTHLSQQFQNRQVQKVYEAVLDGTIEVESGIIDLPLWGNPEKRPFQEVNWECGKASLTKFQILAQEGKYTRIQFMPITGRTHQLRVHAADQRGLGIAILGDRLYGCNPVTNRLHLHARELSFQHPQSGKVMRLQVKTPF
;
A
#
# COMPACT_ATOMS: atom_id res chain seq x y z
N MET A 1 24.72 2.61 11.05
CA MET A 1 23.34 2.43 10.54
C MET A 1 23.01 0.97 10.34
N LEU A 2 23.87 0.22 9.66
CA LEU A 2 23.81 -1.22 9.58
C LEU A 2 24.48 -1.84 10.81
N HIS A 3 23.69 -2.54 11.62
CA HIS A 3 24.17 -3.24 12.83
C HIS A 3 24.38 -4.71 12.52
N LEU A 4 25.28 -5.37 13.26
CA LEU A 4 25.45 -6.81 13.13
C LEU A 4 24.26 -7.51 13.77
N VAL A 5 23.87 -8.66 13.22
CA VAL A 5 22.85 -9.51 13.85
C VAL A 5 23.30 -9.94 15.26
N SER A 6 24.61 -10.15 15.46
CA SER A 6 25.22 -10.50 16.74
C SER A 6 25.11 -9.41 17.81
N ASP A 7 24.82 -8.17 17.44
CA ASP A 7 24.65 -7.08 18.40
C ASP A 7 23.35 -7.24 19.22
N PHE A 8 22.41 -8.06 18.74
CA PHE A 8 21.10 -8.26 19.37
C PHE A 8 20.89 -9.69 19.88
N ILE A 9 21.51 -10.67 19.23
CA ILE A 9 21.24 -12.10 19.47
C ILE A 9 22.50 -12.95 19.29
N ASN A 10 22.67 -13.97 20.15
CA ASN A 10 23.74 -14.95 20.00
C ASN A 10 23.39 -15.96 18.90
N ARG A 11 24.28 -16.18 17.90
CA ARG A 11 24.05 -17.03 16.71
C ARG A 11 23.63 -18.49 16.98
N LEU A 12 23.73 -18.97 18.22
CA LEU A 12 23.48 -20.37 18.60
C LEU A 12 22.00 -20.74 18.78
N SER A 13 21.06 -19.80 18.71
CA SER A 13 19.65 -20.03 19.10
C SER A 13 18.61 -19.94 17.98
N LEU A 14 18.99 -19.88 16.70
CA LEU A 14 18.03 -19.64 15.61
C LEU A 14 18.14 -20.66 14.49
N SER A 15 17.50 -21.79 14.73
CA SER A 15 17.18 -22.80 13.71
C SER A 15 15.69 -23.16 13.75
N ASP A 16 14.83 -22.17 14.02
CA ASP A 16 13.38 -22.39 14.05
C ASP A 16 12.75 -21.91 12.75
N ASN A 17 12.42 -22.86 11.88
CA ASN A 17 11.74 -22.67 10.59
C ASN A 17 10.21 -22.48 10.75
N SER A 18 9.76 -22.02 11.92
CA SER A 18 8.37 -21.70 12.20
C SER A 18 7.79 -20.74 11.15
N PRO A 19 6.54 -20.95 10.69
CA PRO A 19 5.91 -20.08 9.71
C PRO A 19 5.81 -18.62 10.22
N PRO A 20 5.86 -17.62 9.33
CA PRO A 20 5.76 -16.22 9.73
C PRO A 20 4.46 -15.95 10.49
N SER A 21 4.57 -15.22 11.59
CA SER A 21 3.46 -14.92 12.49
C SER A 21 2.44 -13.96 11.85
N TYR A 22 2.91 -12.99 11.06
CA TYR A 22 2.11 -12.27 10.06
C TYR A 22 3.01 -11.66 8.96
N TRP A 23 2.37 -11.04 7.96
CA TRP A 23 3.05 -10.43 6.82
C TRP A 23 2.77 -8.92 6.76
N TYR A 24 3.80 -8.14 6.48
CA TYR A 24 3.66 -6.80 5.94
C TYR A 24 3.37 -6.94 4.46
N GLN A 25 2.19 -6.50 4.01
CA GLN A 25 1.75 -6.80 2.65
C GLN A 25 0.96 -5.67 2.02
N GLY A 26 0.96 -5.61 0.70
CA GLY A 26 0.15 -4.67 -0.06
C GLY A 26 0.17 -4.98 -1.55
N TYR A 27 -0.83 -4.48 -2.28
CA TYR A 27 -0.91 -4.68 -3.72
C TYR A 27 -0.04 -3.67 -4.44
N ASN A 28 0.85 -4.16 -5.32
CA ASN A 28 1.66 -3.32 -6.18
C ASN A 28 0.73 -2.40 -7.00
N PRO A 29 0.91 -1.06 -6.95
CA PRO A 29 0.00 -0.12 -7.60
C PRO A 29 0.01 -0.19 -9.13
N GLU A 30 1.03 -0.82 -9.74
CA GLU A 30 1.16 -0.95 -11.19
C GLU A 30 0.78 -2.35 -11.68
N SER A 31 1.27 -3.41 -11.01
CA SER A 31 1.02 -4.80 -11.44
C SER A 31 -0.21 -5.44 -10.80
N GLY A 32 -0.72 -4.91 -9.70
CA GLY A 32 -1.78 -5.53 -8.90
C GLY A 32 -1.32 -6.80 -8.15
N GLU A 33 -0.03 -7.13 -8.16
CA GLU A 33 0.53 -8.27 -7.44
C GLU A 33 0.51 -8.03 -5.93
N LEU A 34 0.12 -9.05 -5.15
CA LEU A 34 0.21 -8.98 -3.69
C LEU A 34 1.66 -9.22 -3.24
N LEU A 35 2.31 -8.15 -2.79
CA LEU A 35 3.67 -8.18 -2.27
C LEU A 35 3.66 -8.40 -0.76
N LYS A 36 4.64 -9.15 -0.26
CA LYS A 36 4.71 -9.53 1.15
C LYS A 36 6.14 -9.50 1.68
N LEU A 37 6.29 -9.10 2.93
CA LEU A 37 7.51 -9.18 3.71
C LEU A 37 7.17 -9.84 5.05
N PRO A 38 7.84 -10.95 5.43
CA PRO A 38 7.45 -11.72 6.60
C PRO A 38 7.92 -11.06 7.91
N ARG A 39 7.19 -11.33 8.99
CA ARG A 39 7.73 -11.29 10.36
C ARG A 39 8.14 -12.71 10.76
N THR A 40 9.44 -12.97 10.77
CA THR A 40 10.03 -14.28 11.12
C THR A 40 10.43 -14.34 12.60
N SER A 41 10.63 -15.55 13.12
CA SER A 41 11.19 -15.78 14.46
C SER A 41 12.56 -15.11 14.66
N GLU A 42 13.40 -15.09 13.62
CA GLU A 42 14.71 -14.41 13.64
C GLU A 42 14.59 -12.91 13.89
N VAL A 43 13.69 -12.20 13.18
CA VAL A 43 13.52 -10.75 13.39
C VAL A 43 12.81 -10.43 14.70
N GLU A 44 11.95 -11.31 15.20
CA GLU A 44 11.36 -11.20 16.54
C GLU A 44 12.44 -11.33 17.63
N ALA A 45 13.37 -12.28 17.50
CA ALA A 45 14.50 -12.42 18.42
C ALA A 45 15.41 -11.19 18.41
N ILE A 46 15.72 -10.65 17.22
CA ILE A 46 16.47 -9.39 17.07
C ILE A 46 15.72 -8.24 17.77
N ALA A 47 14.40 -8.15 17.60
CA ALA A 47 13.59 -7.12 18.24
C ALA A 47 13.61 -7.25 19.77
N HIS A 48 13.52 -8.46 20.32
CA HIS A 48 13.67 -8.70 21.76
C HIS A 48 15.06 -8.31 22.27
N GLY A 49 16.13 -8.60 21.51
CA GLY A 49 17.47 -8.12 21.83
C GLY A 49 17.54 -6.59 21.88
N LEU A 50 16.90 -5.90 20.92
CA LEU A 50 16.80 -4.45 20.94
C LEU A 50 15.95 -3.94 22.13
N MET A 51 14.88 -4.62 22.51
CA MET A 51 14.09 -4.28 23.70
C MET A 51 14.94 -4.34 24.97
N ALA A 52 15.78 -5.37 25.13
CA ALA A 52 16.68 -5.49 26.26
C ALA A 52 17.69 -4.32 26.31
N TYR A 53 18.29 -3.98 25.16
CA TYR A 53 19.17 -2.81 25.05
C TYR A 53 18.44 -1.50 25.43
N ILE A 54 17.22 -1.29 24.95
CA ILE A 54 16.40 -0.10 25.26
C ILE A 54 16.03 -0.05 26.75
N ALA A 55 15.83 -1.20 27.39
CA ALA A 55 15.48 -1.28 28.81
C ALA A 55 16.62 -0.82 29.74
N GLU A 56 17.87 -1.06 29.33
CA GLU A 56 19.08 -0.69 30.08
C GLU A 56 19.45 0.79 29.91
N ASP A 57 18.97 1.43 28.84
CA ASP A 57 19.28 2.82 28.52
C ASP A 57 18.18 3.76 29.05
N GLU A 58 18.51 4.50 30.11
CA GLU A 58 17.61 5.48 30.74
C GLU A 58 17.08 6.54 29.76
N ILE A 59 17.80 6.84 28.67
CA ILE A 59 17.39 7.83 27.68
C ILE A 59 16.16 7.31 26.92
N TYR A 60 16.10 6.01 26.64
CA TYR A 60 15.01 5.42 25.86
C TYR A 60 13.88 4.88 26.72
N ALA A 61 14.13 4.56 27.99
CA ALA A 61 13.12 4.07 28.93
C ALA A 61 12.08 5.14 29.36
N ARG A 62 12.39 6.43 29.20
CA ARG A 62 11.56 7.55 29.67
C ARG A 62 10.35 7.87 28.79
N GLU A 63 10.41 7.57 27.49
CA GLU A 63 9.37 7.93 26.52
C GLU A 63 8.77 6.68 25.85
N GLY A 64 7.44 6.53 25.93
CA GLY A 64 6.72 5.45 25.24
C GLY A 64 6.68 5.65 23.72
N LYS A 65 7.15 4.68 22.93
CA LYS A 65 7.32 4.85 21.48
C LYS A 65 7.24 3.54 20.69
N MET A 66 6.86 3.66 19.41
CA MET A 66 6.97 2.56 18.44
C MET A 66 8.41 2.48 17.93
N TYR A 67 8.96 1.27 17.94
CA TYR A 67 10.25 0.92 17.37
C TYR A 67 10.06 -0.11 16.26
N GLY A 68 11.00 -0.18 15.34
CA GLY A 68 10.99 -1.19 14.27
C GLY A 68 12.40 -1.65 13.94
N VAL A 69 12.50 -2.92 13.57
CA VAL A 69 13.73 -3.55 13.07
C VAL A 69 13.47 -4.16 11.70
N LEU A 70 14.43 -4.00 10.79
CA LEU A 70 14.42 -4.60 9.47
C LEU A 70 15.72 -5.41 9.30
N LEU A 71 15.57 -6.72 9.14
CA LEU A 71 16.65 -7.60 8.74
C LEU A 71 16.84 -7.46 7.23
N VAL A 72 18.07 -7.16 6.81
CA VAL A 72 18.44 -6.95 5.41
C VAL A 72 19.64 -7.81 5.01
N ALA A 73 19.75 -8.12 3.72
CA ALA A 73 20.94 -8.66 3.09
C ALA A 73 21.63 -7.59 2.24
N LEU A 74 22.95 -7.52 2.35
CA LEU A 74 23.83 -6.75 1.49
C LEU A 74 24.02 -7.47 0.14
N PRO A 75 24.58 -6.80 -0.89
CA PRO A 75 24.83 -7.42 -2.19
C PRO A 75 25.72 -8.67 -2.14
N ASP A 76 26.60 -8.78 -1.15
CA ASP A 76 27.44 -9.96 -0.90
C ASP A 76 26.72 -11.09 -0.11
N GLY A 77 25.44 -10.91 0.19
CA GLY A 77 24.62 -11.83 0.97
C GLY A 77 24.78 -11.67 2.48
N GLU A 78 25.62 -10.75 2.95
CA GLU A 78 25.84 -10.54 4.38
C GLU A 78 24.59 -9.95 5.05
N ARG A 79 24.20 -10.49 6.19
CA ARG A 79 23.01 -10.04 6.94
C ARG A 79 23.34 -8.90 7.89
N ARG A 80 22.48 -7.89 7.91
CA ARG A 80 22.55 -6.71 8.79
C ARG A 80 21.17 -6.33 9.31
N VAL A 81 21.15 -5.53 10.38
CA VAL A 81 19.94 -5.01 11.00
C VAL A 81 19.89 -3.50 10.86
N LEU A 82 18.74 -2.99 10.40
CA LEU A 82 18.37 -1.59 10.50
C LEU A 82 17.36 -1.41 11.63
N LYS A 83 17.43 -0.29 12.34
CA LYS A 83 16.49 0.06 13.41
C LYS A 83 15.95 1.48 13.26
N ALA A 84 14.67 1.67 13.56
CA ALA A 84 13.97 2.95 13.49
C ALA A 84 13.01 3.13 14.67
N PHE A 85 12.65 4.38 14.97
CA PHE A 85 11.61 4.74 15.95
C PHE A 85 10.59 5.69 15.32
N SER A 86 9.35 5.75 15.80
CA SER A 86 8.35 6.66 15.24
C SER A 86 8.48 8.09 15.76
N GLY A 87 8.35 9.13 14.91
CA GLY A 87 8.32 10.54 15.35
C GLY A 87 9.66 11.06 15.88
N LEU A 88 9.65 11.82 17.00
CA LEU A 88 10.84 12.43 17.63
C LEU A 88 11.25 11.70 18.90
N LEU A 89 12.48 11.24 19.05
CA LEU A 89 12.95 10.57 20.27
C LEU A 89 13.68 11.57 21.16
N ASN A 90 13.15 11.84 22.36
CA ASN A 90 13.67 12.89 23.25
C ASN A 90 13.81 14.26 22.57
N GLY A 91 12.88 14.60 21.66
CA GLY A 91 12.89 15.85 20.90
C GLY A 91 13.78 15.85 19.65
N SER A 92 14.53 14.78 19.39
CA SER A 92 15.41 14.65 18.21
C SER A 92 14.81 13.72 17.14
N SER A 93 14.83 14.16 15.88
CA SER A 93 14.44 13.33 14.73
C SER A 93 15.58 12.47 14.19
N ILE A 94 16.82 12.86 14.45
CA ILE A 94 18.05 12.18 14.04
C ILE A 94 18.79 11.76 15.31
N VAL A 95 19.03 10.46 15.45
CA VAL A 95 19.78 9.87 16.56
C VAL A 95 20.79 8.90 15.97
N GLU A 96 22.03 8.96 16.44
CA GLU A 96 23.11 8.12 15.91
C GLU A 96 22.76 6.63 15.98
N GLY A 97 23.02 5.90 14.90
CA GLY A 97 22.69 4.47 14.81
C GLY A 97 21.23 4.15 14.48
N TRP A 98 20.35 5.15 14.29
CA TRP A 98 18.93 4.96 13.93
C TRP A 98 18.59 5.55 12.57
N VAL A 99 17.74 4.86 11.79
CA VAL A 99 17.38 5.26 10.43
C VAL A 99 16.81 6.68 10.43
N PRO A 100 17.37 7.60 9.62
CA PRO A 100 16.95 8.99 9.62
C PRO A 100 15.50 9.14 9.12
N PRO A 101 14.87 10.30 9.35
CA PRO A 101 13.60 10.64 8.74
C PRO A 101 13.68 10.61 7.20
N ILE A 102 12.54 10.38 6.54
CA ILE A 102 12.47 10.43 5.08
C ILE A 102 12.89 11.84 4.59
N PRO A 103 13.70 11.94 3.52
CA PRO A 103 14.07 13.21 2.90
C PRO A 103 12.86 14.09 2.56
N GLY A 104 13.06 15.41 2.64
CA GLY A 104 12.01 16.41 2.44
C GLY A 104 11.37 16.93 3.74
N ARG A 105 11.54 16.23 4.87
CA ARG A 105 11.10 16.73 6.19
C ARG A 105 11.73 18.07 6.56
N GLU A 106 13.01 18.24 6.26
CA GLU A 106 13.78 19.45 6.60
C GLU A 106 13.17 20.71 5.99
N ALA A 107 12.66 20.63 4.76
CA ALA A 107 12.01 21.73 4.07
C ALA A 107 10.72 22.21 4.78
N VAL A 108 10.07 21.31 5.54
CA VAL A 108 8.81 21.60 6.25
C VAL A 108 9.03 21.73 7.76
N SER A 109 10.19 21.36 8.30
CA SER A 109 10.46 21.31 9.75
C SER A 109 10.27 22.66 10.46
N GLY A 110 10.66 23.77 9.82
CA GLY A 110 10.46 25.11 10.38
C GLY A 110 8.97 25.50 10.44
N ILE A 111 8.23 25.19 9.38
CA ILE A 111 6.79 25.42 9.29
C ILE A 111 6.04 24.51 10.28
N GLU A 112 6.43 23.23 10.37
CA GLU A 112 5.90 22.24 11.31
C GLU A 112 6.01 22.74 12.75
N SER A 113 7.21 23.18 13.18
CA SER A 113 7.42 23.71 14.52
C SER A 113 6.54 24.93 14.82
N GLN A 114 6.48 25.88 13.89
CA GLN A 114 5.66 27.09 14.02
C GLN A 114 4.17 26.75 14.11
N THR A 115 3.67 25.87 13.23
CA THR A 115 2.27 25.46 13.21
C THR A 115 1.91 24.64 14.46
N LEU A 116 2.79 23.75 14.94
CA LEU A 116 2.58 23.02 16.20
C LEU A 116 2.47 23.96 17.39
N SER A 117 3.32 24.99 17.45
CA SER A 117 3.23 26.04 18.49
C SER A 117 1.90 26.79 18.43
N GLN A 118 1.42 27.14 17.23
CA GLN A 118 0.11 27.77 17.04
C GLN A 118 -1.04 26.84 17.46
N LEU A 119 -0.98 25.55 17.10
CA LEU A 119 -1.98 24.55 17.51
C LEU A 119 -2.00 24.36 19.03
N ALA A 120 -0.83 24.39 19.69
CA ALA A 120 -0.72 24.33 21.14
C ALA A 120 -1.34 25.58 21.80
N ALA A 121 -1.08 26.77 21.27
CA ALA A 121 -1.69 28.01 21.73
C ALA A 121 -3.23 27.98 21.59
N ILE A 122 -3.74 27.54 20.45
CA ILE A 122 -5.18 27.36 20.21
C ILE A 122 -5.77 26.36 21.21
N LYS A 123 -5.08 25.24 21.48
CA LYS A 123 -5.52 24.25 22.47
C LYS A 123 -5.64 24.88 23.85
N GLN A 124 -4.67 25.69 24.27
CA GLN A 124 -4.69 26.35 25.56
C GLN A 124 -5.83 27.38 25.65
N GLU A 125 -6.02 28.20 24.61
CA GLU A 125 -7.12 29.18 24.55
C GLU A 125 -8.49 28.51 24.62
N LEU A 126 -8.67 27.38 23.91
CA LEU A 126 -9.89 26.58 23.98
C LEU A 126 -10.18 26.03 25.39
N ILE A 127 -9.14 25.65 26.15
CA ILE A 127 -9.30 25.19 27.53
C ILE A 127 -9.77 26.36 28.40
N THR A 128 -9.10 27.52 28.31
CA THR A 128 -9.45 28.73 29.07
C THR A 128 -10.89 29.18 28.81
N LEU A 129 -11.31 29.27 27.54
CA LEU A 129 -12.66 29.72 27.17
C LEU A 129 -13.77 28.75 27.60
N LYS A 130 -13.46 27.44 27.70
CA LYS A 130 -14.39 26.45 28.24
C LYS A 130 -14.53 26.54 29.76
N GLN A 131 -13.48 26.99 30.45
CA GLN A 131 -13.42 27.10 31.91
C GLN A 131 -13.75 28.50 32.44
N LEU A 132 -14.40 29.35 31.63
CA LEU A 132 -14.81 30.69 32.05
C LEU A 132 -15.64 30.66 33.33
N PRO A 133 -15.25 31.39 34.40
CA PRO A 133 -15.98 31.43 35.67
C PRO A 133 -17.41 31.97 35.51
N GLU A 134 -17.63 32.86 34.55
CA GLU A 134 -18.93 33.46 34.21
C GLU A 134 -19.97 32.40 33.82
N ARG A 135 -19.54 31.21 33.32
CA ARG A 135 -20.44 30.10 33.04
C ARG A 135 -21.03 29.50 34.31
N GLN A 136 -20.23 29.39 35.36
CA GLN A 136 -20.67 28.90 36.67
C GLN A 136 -21.58 29.93 37.34
N GLU A 137 -21.21 31.21 37.27
CA GLU A 137 -22.03 32.31 37.79
C GLU A 137 -23.38 32.41 37.08
N TYR A 138 -23.39 32.31 35.74
CA TYR A 138 -24.62 32.27 34.94
C TYR A 138 -25.52 31.10 35.35
N ALA A 139 -24.97 29.89 35.48
CA ALA A 139 -25.73 28.71 35.89
C ALA A 139 -26.36 28.88 37.29
N LYS A 140 -25.59 29.44 38.23
CA LYS A 140 -26.07 29.74 39.59
C LYS A 140 -27.22 30.74 39.57
N LEU A 141 -27.06 31.87 38.86
CA LEU A 141 -28.11 32.90 38.77
C LEU A 141 -29.37 32.37 38.09
N VAL A 142 -29.23 31.56 37.02
CA VAL A 142 -30.38 30.90 36.38
C VAL A 142 -31.14 30.06 37.41
N GLN A 143 -30.44 29.23 38.18
CA GLN A 143 -31.05 28.39 39.22
C GLN A 143 -31.75 29.22 40.31
N GLU A 144 -31.14 30.31 40.77
CA GLU A 144 -31.74 31.22 41.76
C GLU A 144 -33.04 31.86 41.24
N PHE A 145 -33.04 32.32 39.98
CA PHE A 145 -34.25 32.88 39.36
C PHE A 145 -35.33 31.84 39.10
N GLU A 146 -34.97 30.60 38.77
CA GLU A 146 -35.91 29.49 38.64
C GLU A 146 -36.60 29.16 39.96
N GLN A 147 -35.83 29.10 41.06
CA GLN A 147 -36.37 28.91 42.41
C GLN A 147 -37.33 30.04 42.79
N ARG A 148 -36.95 31.30 42.59
CA ARG A 148 -37.81 32.47 42.85
C ARG A 148 -39.09 32.43 42.03
N LEU A 149 -39.00 32.04 40.75
CA LEU A 149 -40.14 31.91 39.86
C LEU A 149 -41.09 30.78 40.32
N GLN A 150 -40.54 29.67 40.78
CA GLN A 150 -41.31 28.52 41.30
C GLN A 150 -42.09 28.91 42.56
N VAL A 151 -41.44 29.53 43.54
CA VAL A 151 -42.08 30.02 44.78
C VAL A 151 -43.20 31.02 44.44
N MET A 152 -42.91 32.00 43.58
CA MET A 152 -43.91 32.99 43.15
C MET A 152 -45.10 32.32 42.43
N SER A 153 -44.85 31.33 41.57
CA SER A 153 -45.91 30.59 40.87
C SER A 153 -46.82 29.81 41.82
N GLN A 154 -46.28 29.25 42.90
CA GLN A 154 -47.07 28.57 43.94
C GLN A 154 -47.96 29.58 44.68
N CYS A 155 -47.39 30.70 45.12
CA CYS A 155 -48.15 31.78 45.76
C CYS A 155 -49.27 32.33 44.86
N HIS A 156 -48.97 32.62 43.58
CA HIS A 156 -49.96 33.10 42.62
C HIS A 156 -51.08 32.08 42.37
N THR A 157 -50.76 30.78 42.41
CA THR A 157 -51.75 29.70 42.26
C THR A 157 -52.69 29.66 43.46
N GLN A 158 -52.17 29.75 44.69
CA GLN A 158 -52.97 29.83 45.91
C GLN A 158 -53.87 31.08 45.92
N ARG A 159 -53.31 32.27 45.63
CA ARG A 159 -54.10 33.51 45.52
C ARG A 159 -55.19 33.37 44.46
N LYS A 160 -54.89 32.78 43.30
CA LYS A 160 -55.89 32.52 42.25
C LYS A 160 -57.03 31.62 42.73
N GLN A 161 -56.73 30.57 43.50
CA GLN A 161 -57.73 29.68 44.09
C GLN A 161 -58.58 30.42 45.12
N GLN A 162 -57.97 31.21 46.01
CA GLN A 162 -58.68 32.05 46.99
C GLN A 162 -59.62 33.05 46.31
N ARG A 163 -59.13 33.77 45.29
CA ARG A 163 -59.98 34.68 44.49
C ARG A 163 -61.10 33.96 43.78
N HIS A 164 -60.90 32.72 43.34
CA HIS A 164 -61.96 31.92 42.72
C HIS A 164 -63.04 31.51 43.73
N ALA A 165 -62.63 31.10 44.94
CA ALA A 165 -63.55 30.79 46.03
C ALA A 165 -64.37 32.02 46.47
N GLN A 166 -63.72 33.18 46.64
CA GLN A 166 -64.40 34.43 47.01
C GLN A 166 -65.43 34.88 45.98
N ARG A 167 -65.22 34.61 44.68
CA ARG A 167 -66.19 34.91 43.61
C ARG A 167 -67.48 34.08 43.66
N LEU A 168 -67.50 32.99 44.44
CA LEU A 168 -68.69 32.16 44.64
C LEU A 168 -69.57 32.68 45.78
N GLU A 169 -69.11 33.68 46.55
CA GLU A 169 -69.88 34.38 47.59
C GLU A 169 -70.58 35.63 47.02
N TYR A 170 -71.56 36.19 47.74
CA TYR A 170 -72.28 37.39 47.30
C TYR A 170 -71.41 38.65 47.50
N LEU A 171 -70.77 39.11 46.42
CA LEU A 171 -69.78 40.20 46.44
C LEU A 171 -70.36 41.54 45.96
N THR A 172 -69.86 42.64 46.51
CA THR A 172 -70.16 44.00 46.02
C THR A 172 -69.31 44.36 44.79
N GLU A 173 -69.67 45.41 44.04
CA GLU A 173 -68.86 45.91 42.92
C GLU A 173 -67.43 46.31 43.35
N ALA A 174 -67.28 46.81 44.58
CA ALA A 174 -65.98 47.17 45.15
C ALA A 174 -65.09 45.92 45.36
N ASP A 175 -65.67 44.81 45.83
CA ASP A 175 -64.94 43.56 46.06
C ASP A 175 -64.45 42.95 44.74
N LEU A 176 -65.28 42.99 43.69
CA LEU A 176 -64.90 42.53 42.35
C LEU A 176 -63.73 43.34 41.78
N ALA A 177 -63.74 44.67 41.94
CA ALA A 177 -62.66 45.55 41.50
C ALA A 177 -61.34 45.27 42.24
N GLN A 178 -61.40 44.92 43.53
CA GLN A 178 -60.25 44.52 44.32
C GLN A 178 -59.63 43.20 43.81
N LEU A 179 -60.43 42.17 43.56
CA LEU A 179 -59.95 40.88 43.04
C LEU A 179 -59.29 41.02 41.65
N GLU A 180 -59.79 41.93 40.82
CA GLU A 180 -59.15 42.27 39.55
C GLU A 180 -57.82 43.01 39.73
N ALA A 181 -57.73 43.91 40.72
CA ALA A 181 -56.49 44.60 41.05
C ALA A 181 -55.40 43.62 41.49
N GLU A 182 -55.74 42.64 42.33
CA GLU A 182 -54.83 41.57 42.76
C GLU A 182 -54.35 40.70 41.59
N SER A 183 -55.23 40.36 40.66
CA SER A 183 -54.87 39.62 39.43
C SER A 183 -53.91 40.42 38.53
N ARG A 184 -54.14 41.74 38.41
CA ARG A 184 -53.21 42.65 37.71
C ARG A 184 -51.86 42.74 38.43
N GLN A 185 -51.86 42.71 39.76
CA GLN A 185 -50.64 42.72 40.56
C GLN A 185 -49.80 41.45 40.37
N ASP A 186 -50.40 40.26 40.43
CA ASP A 186 -49.68 38.98 40.15
C ASP A 186 -49.00 39.01 38.77
N LYS A 187 -49.70 39.54 37.75
CA LYS A 187 -49.14 39.69 36.38
C LYS A 187 -47.96 40.67 36.35
N ARG A 188 -48.03 41.78 37.09
CA ARG A 188 -46.95 42.78 37.19
C ARG A 188 -45.73 42.21 37.92
N GLU A 189 -45.94 41.51 39.05
CA GLU A 189 -44.88 40.82 39.81
C GLU A 189 -44.12 39.84 38.92
N ARG A 190 -44.84 39.00 38.16
CA ARG A 190 -44.22 38.05 37.23
C ARG A 190 -43.43 38.74 36.12
N LYS A 191 -43.94 39.86 35.59
CA LYS A 191 -43.24 40.64 34.56
C LYS A 191 -41.96 41.26 35.12
N GLN A 192 -42.01 41.85 36.32
CA GLN A 192 -40.85 42.45 36.98
C GLN A 192 -39.76 41.41 37.26
N LEU A 193 -40.11 40.22 37.77
CA LEU A 193 -39.13 39.16 38.04
C LEU A 193 -38.43 38.68 36.76
N LYS A 194 -39.18 38.54 35.65
CA LYS A 194 -38.60 38.21 34.34
C LYS A 194 -37.64 39.30 33.85
N GLN A 195 -38.02 40.57 34.00
CA GLN A 195 -37.15 41.69 33.60
C GLN A 195 -35.87 41.74 34.45
N GLN A 196 -35.97 41.55 35.77
CA GLN A 196 -34.79 41.45 36.64
C GLN A 196 -33.86 40.31 36.23
N ARG A 197 -34.42 39.14 35.93
CA ARG A 197 -33.65 37.99 35.42
C ARG A 197 -32.94 38.35 34.12
N ASP A 198 -33.67 38.88 33.14
CA ASP A 198 -33.12 39.16 31.82
C ASP A 198 -32.01 40.22 31.90
N THR A 199 -32.18 41.26 32.73
CA THR A 199 -31.13 42.25 33.01
C THR A 199 -29.91 41.63 33.70
N ALA A 200 -30.10 40.86 34.77
CA ALA A 200 -29.00 40.23 35.52
C ALA A 200 -28.19 39.24 34.67
N LEU A 201 -28.88 38.48 33.81
CA LEU A 201 -28.24 37.47 32.95
C LEU A 201 -27.67 38.05 31.64
N SER A 202 -28.08 39.25 31.23
CA SER A 202 -27.73 39.82 29.91
C SER A 202 -26.22 39.91 29.68
N HIS A 203 -25.47 40.47 30.64
CA HIS A 203 -24.04 40.66 30.54
C HIS A 203 -23.28 39.33 30.48
N LEU A 204 -23.57 38.42 31.42
CA LEU A 204 -22.97 37.08 31.46
C LEU A 204 -23.30 36.29 30.20
N LYS A 205 -24.54 36.35 29.71
CA LYS A 205 -24.95 35.72 28.46
C LYS A 205 -24.17 36.26 27.27
N ALA A 206 -23.92 37.57 27.20
CA ALA A 206 -23.13 38.17 26.14
C ALA A 206 -21.67 37.69 26.17
N LEU A 207 -21.04 37.62 27.35
CA LEU A 207 -19.68 37.09 27.52
C LEU A 207 -19.58 35.62 27.11
N ILE A 208 -20.53 34.78 27.55
CA ILE A 208 -20.58 33.36 27.19
C ILE A 208 -20.77 33.18 25.68
N THR A 209 -21.69 33.96 25.07
CA THR A 209 -21.94 33.91 23.62
C THR A 209 -20.70 34.30 22.83
N ALA A 210 -19.99 35.36 23.25
CA ALA A 210 -18.74 35.77 22.62
C ALA A 210 -17.67 34.67 22.72
N ALA A 211 -17.55 34.03 23.89
CA ALA A 211 -16.63 32.92 24.10
C ALA A 211 -16.99 31.69 23.23
N ASP A 212 -18.27 31.36 23.09
CA ASP A 212 -18.72 30.25 22.26
C ASP A 212 -18.45 30.50 20.77
N SER A 213 -18.67 31.73 20.29
CA SER A 213 -18.30 32.15 18.93
C SER A 213 -16.79 32.00 18.71
N ARG A 214 -15.96 32.49 19.65
CA ARG A 214 -14.50 32.35 19.59
C ARG A 214 -14.05 30.88 19.60
N ILE A 215 -14.68 30.02 20.40
CA ILE A 215 -14.43 28.58 20.39
C ILE A 215 -14.71 27.98 19.00
N SER A 216 -15.80 28.38 18.34
CA SER A 216 -16.14 27.91 16.99
C SER A 216 -15.09 28.32 15.96
N GLU A 217 -14.67 29.59 15.98
CA GLU A 217 -13.59 30.13 15.13
C GLU A 217 -12.27 29.37 15.35
N LEU A 218 -11.85 29.21 16.61
CA LEU A 218 -10.62 28.48 16.96
C LEU A 218 -10.65 27.02 16.50
N LYS A 219 -11.80 26.34 16.58
CA LYS A 219 -11.96 24.99 16.05
C LYS A 219 -11.78 24.94 14.53
N GLN A 220 -12.32 25.93 13.81
CA GLN A 220 -12.15 26.04 12.37
C GLN A 220 -10.69 26.34 12.00
N GLN A 221 -10.06 27.31 12.68
CA GLN A 221 -8.64 27.64 12.50
C GLN A 221 -7.73 26.43 12.76
N ARG A 222 -7.96 25.69 13.85
CA ARG A 222 -7.23 24.46 14.17
C ARG A 222 -7.34 23.42 13.06
N ARG A 223 -8.54 23.21 12.52
CA ARG A 223 -8.78 22.26 11.41
C ARG A 223 -8.01 22.67 10.17
N GLU A 224 -8.08 23.95 9.80
CA GLU A 224 -7.42 24.45 8.59
C GLU A 224 -5.88 24.41 8.71
N LEU A 225 -5.32 24.87 9.83
CA LEU A 225 -3.88 24.78 10.09
C LEU A 225 -3.38 23.34 10.05
N SER A 226 -4.10 22.41 10.68
CA SER A 226 -3.75 20.99 10.65
C SER A 226 -3.80 20.41 9.23
N ARG A 227 -4.80 20.80 8.42
CA ARG A 227 -4.95 20.34 7.03
C ARG A 227 -3.85 20.89 6.13
N GLN A 228 -3.50 22.17 6.28
CA GLN A 228 -2.45 22.82 5.48
C GLN A 228 -1.08 22.22 5.77
N LEU A 229 -0.72 22.07 7.06
CA LEU A 229 0.53 21.44 7.46
C LEU A 229 0.63 20.02 6.88
N GLN A 230 -0.47 19.27 6.93
CA GLN A 230 -0.51 17.92 6.41
C GLN A 230 -0.30 17.85 4.88
N LEU A 231 -0.92 18.77 4.12
CA LEU A 231 -0.70 18.84 2.67
C LEU A 231 0.76 19.17 2.34
N GLN A 232 1.36 20.12 3.06
CA GLN A 232 2.76 20.48 2.89
C GLN A 232 3.70 19.31 3.21
N MET A 233 3.41 18.58 4.29
CA MET A 233 4.15 17.36 4.64
C MET A 233 4.03 16.30 3.54
N HIS A 234 2.82 16.00 3.05
CA HIS A 234 2.63 14.95 2.03
C HIS A 234 3.28 15.27 0.69
N ASP A 235 3.38 16.55 0.33
CA ASP A 235 4.04 17.01 -0.90
C ASP A 235 5.57 16.90 -0.78
N ALA A 236 6.12 17.16 0.41
CA ALA A 236 7.56 17.17 0.65
C ALA A 236 8.17 15.77 0.84
N TYR A 237 7.45 14.82 1.45
CA TYR A 237 7.99 13.47 1.69
C TYR A 237 8.07 12.66 0.39
N LEU A 238 9.29 12.31 -0.01
CA LEU A 238 9.58 11.44 -1.15
C LEU A 238 9.98 10.04 -0.69
N LEU A 239 9.20 9.04 -1.09
CA LEU A 239 9.45 7.64 -0.80
C LEU A 239 10.01 6.94 -2.02
N MET A 240 11.14 6.27 -1.86
CA MET A 240 11.73 5.37 -2.86
C MET A 240 11.38 3.90 -2.56
N ASN A 241 11.04 3.13 -3.60
CA ASN A 241 10.84 1.69 -3.51
C ASN A 241 12.02 0.89 -4.12
N PHE A 242 11.97 -0.43 -4.01
CA PHE A 242 13.04 -1.33 -4.48
C PHE A 242 13.11 -1.46 -6.01
N ALA A 243 12.10 -0.96 -6.74
CA ALA A 243 12.16 -0.81 -8.19
C ALA A 243 12.88 0.49 -8.62
N GLY A 244 13.44 1.25 -7.68
CA GLY A 244 14.12 2.53 -7.94
C GLY A 244 13.18 3.69 -8.26
N LYS A 245 11.88 3.55 -7.99
CA LYS A 245 10.89 4.62 -8.23
C LYS A 245 10.70 5.43 -6.97
N SER A 246 10.77 6.76 -7.12
CA SER A 246 10.46 7.72 -6.06
C SER A 246 9.12 8.40 -6.31
N ARG A 247 8.25 8.47 -5.30
CA ARG A 247 6.95 9.14 -5.36
C ARG A 247 6.67 9.91 -4.07
N SER A 248 5.91 11.00 -4.17
CA SER A 248 5.48 11.73 -2.97
C SER A 248 4.36 11.00 -2.24
N LEU A 249 4.20 11.24 -0.94
CA LEU A 249 3.06 10.67 -0.19
C LEU A 249 1.70 11.09 -0.77
N LYS A 250 1.62 12.30 -1.34
CA LYS A 250 0.43 12.83 -2.02
C LYS A 250 0.06 12.03 -3.27
N GLU A 251 1.05 11.62 -4.08
CA GLU A 251 0.84 10.81 -5.28
C GLU A 251 0.40 9.39 -4.95
N LEU A 252 0.96 8.82 -3.88
CA LEU A 252 0.62 7.47 -3.47
C LEU A 252 -0.82 7.36 -2.95
N ILE A 253 -1.32 8.41 -2.29
CA ILE A 253 -2.65 8.41 -1.67
C ILE A 253 -3.33 9.77 -1.87
N PRO A 254 -4.06 9.95 -2.99
CA PRO A 254 -4.70 11.21 -3.33
C PRO A 254 -5.81 11.63 -2.36
N GLN A 255 -6.41 10.68 -1.64
CA GLN A 255 -7.50 10.94 -0.69
C GLN A 255 -7.02 11.49 0.67
N GLY A 256 -5.70 11.64 0.85
CA GLY A 256 -5.08 12.16 2.07
C GLY A 256 -4.84 11.08 3.12
N LEU A 257 -3.61 11.01 3.65
CA LEU A 257 -3.24 10.16 4.79
C LEU A 257 -3.70 10.77 6.13
N PRO A 258 -3.52 10.08 7.27
CA PRO A 258 -3.42 10.69 8.59
C PRO A 258 -2.04 11.32 8.82
N THR A 259 -1.92 12.24 9.77
CA THR A 259 -0.64 12.90 10.10
C THR A 259 0.41 11.87 10.55
N GLY A 260 1.65 12.01 10.07
CA GLY A 260 2.81 11.24 10.56
C GLY A 260 3.11 9.92 9.82
N THR A 261 2.55 9.69 8.63
CA THR A 261 2.85 8.49 7.83
C THR A 261 4.32 8.38 7.44
N GLY A 262 4.96 9.49 7.04
CA GLY A 262 6.41 9.51 6.73
C GLY A 262 7.33 9.31 7.94
N ASP A 263 6.79 9.43 9.15
CA ASP A 263 7.55 9.30 10.40
C ASP A 263 7.40 7.94 11.08
N CYS A 264 6.62 7.02 10.50
CA CYS A 264 6.45 5.66 11.01
C CYS A 264 7.71 4.80 10.76
N CYS A 265 7.87 3.70 11.51
CA CYS A 265 9.06 2.85 11.39
C CYS A 265 9.13 2.16 10.04
N ALA A 266 8.04 1.51 9.58
CA ALA A 266 8.03 0.75 8.33
C ALA A 266 8.43 1.58 7.09
N PRO A 267 7.85 2.77 6.84
CA PRO A 267 8.24 3.60 5.69
C PRO A 267 9.70 4.05 5.73
N LYS A 268 10.21 4.42 6.91
CA LYS A 268 11.62 4.82 7.08
C LYS A 268 12.58 3.67 6.80
N LEU A 269 12.32 2.50 7.39
CA LEU A 269 13.16 1.31 7.21
C LEU A 269 13.20 0.86 5.75
N LEU A 270 12.04 0.74 5.11
CA LEU A 270 11.93 0.27 3.73
C LEU A 270 12.48 1.29 2.72
N HIS A 271 12.24 2.58 2.94
CA HIS A 271 12.81 3.64 2.13
C HIS A 271 14.35 3.64 2.20
N TYR A 272 14.92 3.62 3.40
CA TYR A 272 16.37 3.61 3.59
C TYR A 272 17.00 2.34 2.98
N ALA A 273 16.34 1.18 3.15
CA ALA A 273 16.79 -0.06 2.55
C ALA A 273 16.79 0.03 1.01
N ALA A 274 15.73 0.55 0.40
CA ALA A 274 15.66 0.76 -1.04
C ALA A 274 16.76 1.73 -1.53
N GLU A 275 16.93 2.87 -0.86
CA GLU A 275 17.93 3.90 -1.21
C GLU A 275 19.35 3.35 -1.23
N ASN A 276 19.65 2.42 -0.32
CA ASN A 276 20.97 1.81 -0.17
C ASN A 276 21.07 0.44 -0.86
N ALA A 277 20.11 0.08 -1.72
CA ALA A 277 20.07 -1.20 -2.45
C ALA A 277 20.21 -2.44 -1.52
N LEU A 278 19.61 -2.37 -0.34
CA LEU A 278 19.61 -3.44 0.66
C LEU A 278 18.36 -4.30 0.47
N LYS A 279 18.53 -5.63 0.38
CA LYS A 279 17.40 -6.55 0.22
C LYS A 279 16.74 -6.83 1.58
N PRO A 280 15.49 -6.43 1.83
CA PRO A 280 14.80 -6.76 3.07
C PRO A 280 14.46 -8.25 3.11
N LEU A 281 14.69 -8.87 4.26
CA LEU A 281 14.43 -10.28 4.51
C LEU A 281 13.23 -10.48 5.45
N ALA A 282 13.17 -9.71 6.53
CA ALA A 282 12.09 -9.77 7.51
C ALA A 282 12.01 -8.48 8.32
N MET A 283 10.82 -8.15 8.84
CA MET A 283 10.59 -6.93 9.61
C MET A 283 9.73 -7.20 10.86
N ALA A 284 9.93 -6.41 11.91
CA ALA A 284 9.06 -6.38 13.08
C ALA A 284 8.96 -4.95 13.64
N GLU A 285 7.76 -4.58 14.09
CA GLU A 285 7.51 -3.33 14.81
C GLU A 285 6.93 -3.65 16.19
N PHE A 286 7.35 -2.93 17.22
CA PHE A 286 6.93 -3.15 18.60
C PHE A 286 6.80 -1.84 19.37
N TRP A 287 6.04 -1.87 20.47
CA TRP A 287 5.94 -0.75 21.39
C TRP A 287 6.86 -0.95 22.61
N TRP A 288 7.50 0.12 23.08
CA TRP A 288 8.25 0.11 24.33
C TRP A 288 8.04 1.39 25.14
N GLY A 289 8.02 1.28 26.47
CA GLY A 289 7.78 2.35 27.44
C GLY A 289 6.38 2.32 28.05
N ASN A 290 5.98 3.40 28.74
CA ASN A 290 4.70 3.46 29.46
C ASN A 290 3.50 3.14 28.56
N GLN A 291 2.53 2.41 29.10
CA GLN A 291 1.31 2.06 28.37
C GLN A 291 0.53 3.33 28.01
N ILE A 292 0.27 3.51 26.72
CA ILE A 292 -0.57 4.58 26.18
C ILE A 292 -1.67 3.91 25.35
N ASN A 293 -2.93 4.15 25.73
CA ASN A 293 -4.10 3.53 25.12
C ASN A 293 -3.98 1.98 25.16
N ASP A 294 -4.13 1.33 23.99
CA ASP A 294 -4.07 -0.13 23.80
C ASP A 294 -2.65 -0.66 23.48
N LYS A 295 -1.61 0.18 23.61
CA LYS A 295 -0.23 -0.22 23.31
C LYS A 295 0.48 -0.78 24.54
N ILE A 296 0.85 -2.05 24.45
CA ILE A 296 1.47 -2.84 25.51
C ILE A 296 2.97 -2.95 25.21
N ALA A 297 3.81 -2.70 26.21
CA ALA A 297 5.25 -2.81 26.06
C ALA A 297 5.67 -4.25 25.75
N GLY A 298 6.55 -4.43 24.75
CA GLY A 298 7.06 -5.73 24.32
C GLY A 298 6.18 -6.45 23.29
N GLU A 299 4.96 -5.97 23.03
CA GLU A 299 4.08 -6.54 22.01
C GLU A 299 4.43 -6.05 20.61
N PHE A 300 4.20 -6.92 19.64
CA PHE A 300 4.44 -6.67 18.22
C PHE A 300 3.18 -6.21 17.50
N TYR A 301 3.36 -5.32 16.52
CA TYR A 301 2.25 -4.73 15.77
C TYR A 301 2.53 -4.73 14.26
N PRO A 302 1.53 -5.07 13.43
CA PRO A 302 1.65 -4.94 11.98
C PRO A 302 1.71 -3.46 11.58
N ALA A 303 1.95 -3.21 10.29
CA ALA A 303 1.88 -1.86 9.74
C ALA A 303 0.56 -1.18 10.12
N CYS A 304 0.65 0.05 10.63
CA CYS A 304 -0.52 0.84 11.02
C CYS A 304 -1.55 0.90 9.89
N THR A 305 -2.77 0.38 10.14
CA THR A 305 -3.83 0.21 9.13
C THR A 305 -4.16 1.50 8.38
N GLU A 306 -4.20 2.62 9.08
CA GLU A 306 -4.60 3.91 8.49
C GLU A 306 -3.43 4.67 7.85
N ARG A 307 -2.18 4.39 8.24
CA ARG A 307 -1.00 5.20 7.86
C ARG A 307 -0.07 4.46 6.90
N CYS A 308 0.38 3.28 7.30
CA CYS A 308 1.45 2.55 6.61
C CYS A 308 0.91 1.50 5.64
N GLN A 309 -0.16 0.81 6.03
CA GLN A 309 -0.77 -0.24 5.21
C GLN A 309 -1.13 0.23 3.79
N PRO A 310 -1.70 1.45 3.58
CA PRO A 310 -2.10 1.90 2.25
C PRO A 310 -0.93 2.15 1.27
N ILE A 311 0.27 2.43 1.78
CA ILE A 311 1.49 2.63 0.94
C ILE A 311 2.36 1.37 0.82
N MET A 312 1.96 0.27 1.47
CA MET A 312 2.83 -0.90 1.59
C MET A 312 3.06 -1.63 0.27
N GLY A 313 2.05 -1.63 -0.60
CA GLY A 313 2.20 -2.18 -1.94
C GLY A 313 3.24 -1.43 -2.79
N PHE A 314 3.32 -0.10 -2.64
CA PHE A 314 4.36 0.69 -3.32
C PHE A 314 5.74 0.48 -2.69
N LEU A 315 5.85 0.51 -1.36
CA LEU A 315 7.13 0.35 -0.66
C LEU A 315 7.79 -0.99 -0.93
N LEU A 316 7.00 -2.05 -1.08
CA LEU A 316 7.50 -3.40 -1.38
C LEU A 316 7.70 -3.62 -2.88
N SER A 317 7.26 -2.72 -3.77
CA SER A 317 7.46 -2.86 -5.23
C SER A 317 8.95 -2.97 -5.54
N GLY A 318 9.29 -3.99 -6.34
CA GLY A 318 10.68 -4.32 -6.69
C GLY A 318 11.33 -5.36 -5.77
N LEU A 319 10.65 -5.82 -4.72
CA LEU A 319 11.09 -6.97 -3.91
C LEU A 319 10.75 -8.31 -4.53
N SER A 320 9.65 -8.36 -5.31
CA SER A 320 9.33 -9.52 -6.14
C SER A 320 10.24 -9.51 -7.36
N GLU A 321 11.43 -10.05 -7.18
CA GLU A 321 11.99 -10.86 -8.24
C GLU A 321 11.11 -12.12 -8.33
N PRO A 322 10.38 -12.38 -9.43
CA PRO A 322 9.78 -13.70 -9.57
C PRO A 322 10.94 -14.70 -9.55
N ASP A 323 11.04 -15.46 -8.47
CA ASP A 323 11.95 -16.60 -8.38
C ASP A 323 11.77 -17.41 -9.67
N LEU A 324 12.87 -17.57 -10.40
CA LEU A 324 12.85 -18.32 -11.65
C LEU A 324 12.52 -19.77 -11.30
N SER A 325 11.25 -20.14 -11.44
CA SER A 325 10.75 -21.47 -11.13
C SER A 325 11.49 -22.51 -11.96
N VAL A 326 12.42 -23.24 -11.34
CA VAL A 326 13.16 -24.32 -12.01
C VAL A 326 12.25 -25.52 -12.21
N ILE A 327 12.09 -25.94 -13.46
CA ILE A 327 11.30 -27.13 -13.85
C ILE A 327 12.17 -28.38 -13.76
N TYR A 328 13.40 -28.28 -14.25
CA TYR A 328 14.36 -29.37 -14.30
C TYR A 328 15.78 -28.81 -14.32
N GLN A 329 16.69 -29.49 -13.64
CA GLN A 329 18.09 -29.11 -13.59
C GLN A 329 18.96 -30.35 -13.37
N ASP A 330 20.05 -30.44 -14.12
CA ASP A 330 21.11 -31.43 -13.91
C ASP A 330 22.50 -30.79 -14.09
N GLU A 331 23.53 -31.60 -14.33
CA GLU A 331 24.91 -31.15 -14.53
C GLU A 331 25.08 -30.31 -15.81
N CYS A 332 24.32 -30.58 -16.87
CA CYS A 332 24.54 -30.03 -18.21
C CYS A 332 23.54 -28.93 -18.61
N LEU A 333 22.31 -28.95 -18.07
CA LEU A 333 21.25 -28.03 -18.47
C LEU A 333 20.33 -27.60 -17.33
N ILE A 334 19.56 -26.55 -17.59
CA ILE A 334 18.50 -26.07 -16.69
C ILE A 334 17.30 -25.60 -17.53
N ALA A 335 16.11 -26.01 -17.11
CA ALA A 335 14.84 -25.57 -17.67
C ALA A 335 14.07 -24.78 -16.60
N ILE A 336 13.57 -23.62 -16.97
CA ILE A 336 12.83 -22.71 -16.09
C ILE A 336 11.46 -22.39 -16.67
N ASN A 337 10.48 -22.17 -15.78
CA ASN A 337 9.17 -21.66 -16.15
C ASN A 337 9.23 -20.12 -16.13
N LYS A 338 9.43 -19.53 -17.30
CA LYS A 338 9.61 -18.08 -17.43
C LYS A 338 8.28 -17.37 -17.10
N PRO A 339 8.25 -16.40 -16.19
CA PRO A 339 7.08 -15.56 -15.99
C PRO A 339 6.83 -14.65 -17.22
N SER A 340 5.58 -14.22 -17.40
CA SER A 340 5.26 -13.17 -18.37
C SER A 340 5.85 -11.83 -17.88
N GLY A 341 6.36 -11.01 -18.79
CA GLY A 341 6.93 -9.68 -18.46
C GLY A 341 8.43 -9.66 -18.14
N LEU A 342 9.12 -10.80 -18.16
CA LEU A 342 10.59 -10.89 -18.00
C LEU A 342 11.28 -11.27 -19.31
N LEU A 343 12.38 -10.59 -19.68
CA LEU A 343 13.13 -10.94 -20.89
C LEU A 343 13.79 -12.31 -20.77
N SER A 344 13.90 -13.04 -21.87
CA SER A 344 14.67 -14.30 -21.90
C SER A 344 16.18 -14.07 -21.83
N VAL A 345 16.65 -13.02 -22.51
CA VAL A 345 18.07 -12.61 -22.61
C VAL A 345 18.16 -11.09 -22.44
N PRO A 346 19.32 -10.55 -21.99
CA PRO A 346 19.49 -9.12 -21.81
C PRO A 346 19.24 -8.36 -23.12
N GLY A 347 18.52 -7.25 -23.00
CA GLY A 347 18.27 -6.31 -24.08
C GLY A 347 19.50 -5.48 -24.43
N ARG A 348 19.33 -4.54 -25.38
CA ARG A 348 20.41 -3.68 -25.85
C ARG A 348 20.69 -2.50 -24.90
N TYR A 349 19.65 -2.01 -24.22
CA TYR A 349 19.71 -0.80 -23.38
C TYR A 349 19.90 -1.17 -21.91
N LEU A 350 20.43 -0.24 -21.12
CA LEU A 350 20.72 -0.43 -19.69
C LEU A 350 19.44 -0.80 -18.91
N GLU A 351 18.31 -0.13 -19.17
CA GLU A 351 17.02 -0.46 -18.54
C GLU A 351 16.44 -1.83 -18.93
N THR A 352 17.02 -2.50 -19.94
CA THR A 352 16.55 -3.81 -20.44
C THR A 352 17.54 -4.94 -20.15
N GLN A 353 18.51 -4.74 -19.23
CA GLN A 353 19.49 -5.77 -18.91
C GLN A 353 18.91 -6.92 -18.08
N ASP A 354 17.87 -6.65 -17.28
CA ASP A 354 17.21 -7.69 -16.48
C ASP A 354 16.48 -8.71 -17.35
N SER A 355 16.81 -9.98 -17.13
CA SER A 355 16.35 -11.13 -17.90
C SER A 355 16.55 -12.41 -17.11
N VAL A 356 15.92 -13.49 -17.57
CA VAL A 356 16.20 -14.84 -17.05
C VAL A 356 17.70 -15.16 -17.10
N LEU A 357 18.35 -14.89 -18.24
CA LEU A 357 19.76 -15.23 -18.41
C LEU A 357 20.67 -14.42 -17.48
N SER A 358 20.40 -13.13 -17.26
CA SER A 358 21.22 -12.31 -16.34
C SER A 358 21.07 -12.80 -14.90
N ARG A 359 19.84 -13.07 -14.45
CA ARG A 359 19.58 -13.60 -13.09
C ARG A 359 20.20 -14.98 -12.86
N LEU A 360 20.15 -15.86 -13.87
CA LEU A 360 20.81 -17.17 -13.77
C LEU A 360 22.33 -17.07 -13.75
N ARG A 361 22.94 -16.04 -14.37
CA ARG A 361 24.39 -15.85 -14.38
C ARG A 361 24.96 -15.51 -13.01
N ASP A 362 24.16 -14.95 -12.12
CA ASP A 362 24.58 -14.66 -10.74
C ASP A 362 24.97 -15.94 -9.98
N THR A 363 24.36 -17.08 -10.34
CA THR A 363 24.66 -18.40 -9.73
C THR A 363 25.38 -19.36 -10.67
N LEU A 364 25.20 -19.20 -11.99
CA LEU A 364 25.75 -20.06 -13.03
C LEU A 364 26.45 -19.19 -14.12
N PRO A 365 27.68 -18.70 -13.88
CA PRO A 365 28.32 -17.72 -14.77
C PRO A 365 28.48 -18.17 -16.24
N GLU A 366 28.68 -19.48 -16.46
CA GLU A 366 28.90 -20.05 -17.80
C GLU A 366 27.60 -20.34 -18.58
N ILE A 367 26.44 -20.10 -17.99
CA ILE A 367 25.14 -20.45 -18.58
C ILE A 367 24.88 -19.72 -19.90
N ARG A 368 24.29 -20.44 -20.85
CA ARG A 368 24.01 -19.98 -22.22
C ARG A 368 22.56 -20.23 -22.62
N SER A 369 21.95 -19.24 -23.25
CA SER A 369 20.59 -19.34 -23.81
C SER A 369 20.63 -20.12 -25.12
N VAL A 370 19.89 -21.23 -25.23
CA VAL A 370 19.81 -22.02 -26.48
C VAL A 370 18.61 -21.61 -27.36
N HIS A 371 17.59 -21.02 -26.75
CA HIS A 371 16.45 -20.41 -27.43
C HIS A 371 15.91 -19.25 -26.60
N ARG A 372 14.82 -18.61 -27.06
CA ARG A 372 14.21 -17.46 -26.37
C ARG A 372 12.69 -17.49 -26.50
N LEU A 373 12.03 -16.97 -25.47
CA LEU A 373 10.63 -16.56 -25.50
C LEU A 373 10.53 -15.03 -25.58
N ASP A 374 9.42 -14.53 -26.11
CA ASP A 374 9.11 -13.09 -26.09
C ASP A 374 8.95 -12.60 -24.64
N LEU A 375 9.10 -11.29 -24.42
CA LEU A 375 8.97 -10.63 -23.11
C LEU A 375 7.67 -11.07 -22.40
N GLU A 376 6.54 -10.90 -23.08
CA GLU A 376 5.20 -11.18 -22.56
C GLU A 376 4.85 -12.68 -22.58
N THR A 377 5.55 -13.50 -23.34
CA THR A 377 5.29 -14.95 -23.41
C THR A 377 5.80 -15.64 -22.16
N SER A 378 4.99 -16.49 -21.54
CA SER A 378 5.39 -17.28 -20.36
C SER A 378 5.69 -18.73 -20.74
N GLY A 379 6.30 -19.51 -19.84
CA GLY A 379 6.47 -20.97 -19.99
C GLY A 379 7.91 -21.45 -20.13
N ILE A 380 8.08 -22.67 -20.63
CA ILE A 380 9.36 -23.40 -20.58
C ILE A 380 10.44 -22.72 -21.42
N LEU A 381 11.54 -22.35 -20.75
CA LEU A 381 12.76 -21.85 -21.37
C LEU A 381 13.94 -22.72 -20.93
N LEU A 382 14.81 -23.07 -21.88
CA LEU A 382 15.89 -24.04 -21.70
C LEU A 382 17.23 -23.32 -21.85
N PHE A 383 18.19 -23.68 -21.00
CA PHE A 383 19.55 -23.15 -21.00
C PHE A 383 20.56 -24.29 -20.89
N ALA A 384 21.71 -24.09 -21.51
CA ALA A 384 22.88 -24.96 -21.38
C ALA A 384 23.82 -24.40 -20.31
N LYS A 385 24.36 -25.24 -19.44
CA LYS A 385 25.31 -24.83 -18.40
C LYS A 385 26.74 -24.72 -18.92
N ASP A 386 27.06 -25.42 -20.01
CA ASP A 386 28.38 -25.44 -20.64
C ASP A 386 28.31 -25.29 -22.18
N ALA A 387 29.47 -25.08 -22.79
CA ALA A 387 29.60 -24.83 -24.24
C ALA A 387 29.29 -26.07 -25.12
N ASN A 388 29.57 -27.28 -24.64
CA ASN A 388 29.31 -28.51 -25.38
C ASN A 388 27.80 -28.78 -25.44
N THR A 389 27.13 -28.68 -24.30
CA THR A 389 25.67 -28.77 -24.19
C THR A 389 24.98 -27.70 -25.04
N TYR A 390 25.49 -26.46 -25.00
CA TYR A 390 24.98 -25.37 -25.84
C TYR A 390 25.03 -25.73 -27.33
N THR A 391 26.15 -26.30 -27.79
CA THR A 391 26.36 -26.68 -29.19
C THR A 391 25.37 -27.76 -29.61
N HIS A 392 25.25 -28.83 -28.81
CA HIS A 392 24.32 -29.93 -29.07
C HIS A 392 22.85 -29.47 -29.11
N LEU A 393 22.41 -28.70 -28.11
CA LEU A 393 21.03 -28.20 -28.08
C LEU A 393 20.76 -27.23 -29.24
N SER A 394 21.70 -26.32 -29.54
CA SER A 394 21.57 -25.39 -30.66
C SER A 394 21.41 -26.12 -32.00
N GLN A 395 22.16 -27.21 -32.21
CA GLN A 395 22.01 -28.06 -33.40
C GLN A 395 20.62 -28.72 -33.45
N GLN A 396 20.08 -29.21 -32.33
CA GLN A 396 18.73 -29.78 -32.30
C GLN A 396 17.66 -28.74 -32.67
N PHE A 397 17.77 -27.50 -32.18
CA PHE A 397 16.87 -26.41 -32.57
C PHE A 397 17.03 -26.06 -34.07
N GLN A 398 18.25 -25.98 -34.57
CA GLN A 398 18.55 -25.69 -35.98
C GLN A 398 17.99 -26.77 -36.92
N ASN A 399 18.13 -28.04 -36.54
CA ASN A 399 17.64 -29.20 -37.27
C ASN A 399 16.15 -29.49 -37.02
N ARG A 400 15.45 -28.64 -36.24
CA ARG A 400 14.00 -28.76 -35.93
C ARG A 400 13.64 -30.08 -35.25
N GLN A 401 14.56 -30.64 -34.47
CA GLN A 401 14.37 -31.87 -33.70
C GLN A 401 13.65 -31.61 -32.37
N VAL A 402 13.64 -30.36 -31.90
CA VAL A 402 12.94 -29.94 -30.69
C VAL A 402 11.46 -29.70 -30.99
N GLN A 403 10.58 -30.42 -30.30
CA GLN A 403 9.13 -30.22 -30.37
C GLN A 403 8.70 -29.20 -29.33
N LYS A 404 7.98 -28.17 -29.77
CA LYS A 404 7.47 -27.09 -28.92
C LYS A 404 5.95 -27.10 -29.01
N VAL A 405 5.30 -27.03 -27.87
CA VAL A 405 3.84 -26.90 -27.78
C VAL A 405 3.51 -25.67 -26.96
N TYR A 406 2.69 -24.81 -27.52
CA TYR A 406 2.17 -23.62 -26.88
C TYR A 406 0.67 -23.73 -26.71
N GLU A 407 0.17 -23.17 -25.63
CA GLU A 407 -1.25 -22.96 -25.42
C GLU A 407 -1.54 -21.46 -25.44
N ALA A 408 -2.63 -21.08 -26.09
CA ALA A 408 -3.06 -19.70 -26.20
C ALA A 408 -4.58 -19.56 -26.14
N VAL A 409 -5.03 -18.33 -25.86
CA VAL A 409 -6.45 -17.94 -25.98
C VAL A 409 -6.55 -16.82 -27.00
N LEU A 410 -7.42 -16.97 -28.00
CA LEU A 410 -7.68 -15.99 -29.06
C LEU A 410 -8.93 -15.17 -28.75
N ASP A 411 -8.93 -13.88 -29.09
CA ASP A 411 -10.06 -12.95 -28.91
C ASP A 411 -11.07 -13.05 -30.07
N GLY A 412 -11.61 -14.25 -30.26
CA GLY A 412 -12.60 -14.55 -31.29
C GLY A 412 -12.86 -16.06 -31.42
N THR A 413 -13.76 -16.42 -32.32
CA THR A 413 -14.20 -17.81 -32.56
C THR A 413 -13.59 -18.37 -33.84
N ILE A 414 -13.07 -19.60 -33.81
CA ILE A 414 -12.54 -20.31 -34.99
C ILE A 414 -13.38 -21.56 -35.24
N GLU A 415 -13.84 -21.73 -36.48
CA GLU A 415 -14.73 -22.85 -36.86
C GLU A 415 -13.97 -24.12 -37.28
N VAL A 416 -12.67 -24.03 -37.59
CA VAL A 416 -11.85 -25.18 -37.98
C VAL A 416 -11.24 -25.87 -36.76
N GLU A 417 -11.18 -27.21 -36.75
CA GLU A 417 -10.64 -27.97 -35.62
C GLU A 417 -9.10 -27.97 -35.55
N SER A 418 -8.42 -27.93 -36.70
CA SER A 418 -6.96 -27.93 -36.78
C SER A 418 -6.50 -27.42 -38.15
N GLY A 419 -5.21 -27.08 -38.27
CA GLY A 419 -4.66 -26.62 -39.54
C GLY A 419 -3.17 -26.29 -39.50
N ILE A 420 -2.72 -25.70 -40.61
CA ILE A 420 -1.33 -25.29 -40.83
C ILE A 420 -1.33 -23.84 -41.32
N ILE A 421 -0.47 -23.02 -40.73
CA ILE A 421 -0.22 -21.64 -41.15
C ILE A 421 1.20 -21.59 -41.70
N ASP A 422 1.31 -21.37 -43.00
CA ASP A 422 2.58 -21.25 -43.73
C ASP A 422 2.69 -19.86 -44.34
N LEU A 423 3.21 -18.93 -43.54
CA LEU A 423 3.32 -17.52 -43.92
C LEU A 423 4.74 -17.04 -43.63
N PRO A 424 5.47 -16.50 -44.61
CA PRO A 424 6.83 -16.00 -44.40
C PRO A 424 6.80 -14.70 -43.58
N LEU A 425 7.72 -14.59 -42.60
CA LEU A 425 7.75 -13.48 -41.66
C LEU A 425 8.99 -12.61 -41.83
N TRP A 426 8.76 -11.29 -41.80
CA TRP A 426 9.78 -10.27 -41.90
C TRP A 426 9.65 -9.26 -40.74
N GLY A 427 10.78 -8.81 -40.22
CA GLY A 427 10.84 -7.77 -39.21
C GLY A 427 11.35 -6.48 -39.82
N ASN A 428 10.44 -5.61 -40.28
CA ASN A 428 10.81 -4.33 -40.86
C ASN A 428 11.63 -3.49 -39.85
N PRO A 429 12.89 -3.10 -40.18
CA PRO A 429 13.73 -2.30 -39.30
C PRO A 429 13.11 -0.98 -38.83
N GLU A 430 12.24 -0.36 -39.63
CA GLU A 430 11.59 0.92 -39.33
C GLU A 430 10.43 0.78 -38.32
N LYS A 431 9.85 -0.42 -38.21
CA LYS A 431 8.69 -0.71 -37.37
C LYS A 431 9.03 -1.61 -36.19
N ARG A 432 10.27 -1.64 -35.72
CA ARG A 432 10.63 -2.49 -34.56
C ARG A 432 9.79 -2.11 -33.33
N PRO A 433 9.32 -3.08 -32.54
CA PRO A 433 9.61 -4.52 -32.60
C PRO A 433 8.63 -5.36 -33.45
N PHE A 434 7.74 -4.73 -34.25
CA PHE A 434 6.73 -5.45 -35.04
C PHE A 434 7.35 -6.39 -36.09
N GLN A 435 6.59 -7.42 -36.41
CA GLN A 435 6.87 -8.43 -37.43
C GLN A 435 5.61 -8.53 -38.30
N GLU A 436 5.78 -8.78 -39.60
CA GLU A 436 4.68 -8.81 -40.56
C GLU A 436 4.89 -9.94 -41.57
N VAL A 437 3.80 -10.38 -42.20
CA VAL A 437 3.86 -11.35 -43.30
C VAL A 437 4.31 -10.64 -44.58
N ASN A 438 5.41 -11.09 -45.16
CA ASN A 438 6.00 -10.52 -46.37
C ASN A 438 6.58 -11.63 -47.25
N TRP A 439 6.12 -11.74 -48.50
CA TRP A 439 6.51 -12.82 -49.41
C TRP A 439 7.86 -12.62 -50.10
N GLU A 440 8.32 -11.36 -50.21
CA GLU A 440 9.58 -11.03 -50.90
C GLU A 440 10.78 -11.17 -49.97
N CYS A 441 10.68 -10.60 -48.76
CA CYS A 441 11.76 -10.50 -47.79
C CYS A 441 11.59 -11.45 -46.59
N GLY A 442 10.40 -12.06 -46.44
CA GLY A 442 10.08 -12.87 -45.27
C GLY A 442 10.80 -14.21 -45.26
N LYS A 443 11.19 -14.64 -44.06
CA LYS A 443 11.77 -15.96 -43.83
C LYS A 443 10.64 -16.97 -43.68
N ALA A 444 10.75 -18.10 -44.38
CA ALA A 444 9.80 -19.21 -44.28
C ALA A 444 9.52 -19.55 -42.81
N SER A 445 8.23 -19.65 -42.48
CA SER A 445 7.77 -19.93 -41.14
C SER A 445 6.46 -20.73 -41.14
N LEU A 446 6.46 -21.81 -40.37
CA LEU A 446 5.42 -22.83 -40.40
C LEU A 446 4.95 -23.14 -38.98
N THR A 447 3.64 -23.06 -38.75
CA THR A 447 2.98 -23.35 -37.48
C THR A 447 1.84 -24.33 -37.72
N LYS A 448 1.81 -25.45 -37.00
CA LYS A 448 0.61 -26.29 -36.92
C LYS A 448 -0.24 -25.83 -35.73
N PHE A 449 -1.56 -25.97 -35.82
CA PHE A 449 -2.44 -25.64 -34.71
C PHE A 449 -3.60 -26.63 -34.58
N GLN A 450 -4.17 -26.69 -33.38
CA GLN A 450 -5.36 -27.46 -33.05
C GLN A 450 -6.20 -26.70 -32.04
N ILE A 451 -7.51 -26.61 -32.24
CA ILE A 451 -8.43 -26.01 -31.28
C ILE A 451 -8.64 -26.98 -30.12
N LEU A 452 -8.53 -26.47 -28.90
CA LEU A 452 -8.72 -27.25 -27.66
C LEU A 452 -10.13 -27.09 -27.11
N ALA A 453 -10.64 -25.85 -27.08
CA ALA A 453 -11.97 -25.55 -26.56
C ALA A 453 -12.50 -24.21 -27.10
N GLN A 454 -13.83 -24.10 -27.18
CA GLN A 454 -14.53 -22.84 -27.41
C GLN A 454 -15.03 -22.30 -26.06
N GLU A 455 -14.58 -21.11 -25.67
CA GLU A 455 -14.84 -20.49 -24.37
C GLU A 455 -15.65 -19.20 -24.56
N GLY A 456 -16.95 -19.35 -24.91
CA GLY A 456 -17.80 -18.22 -25.28
C GLY A 456 -17.28 -17.53 -26.55
N LYS A 457 -16.91 -16.25 -26.44
CA LYS A 457 -16.32 -15.49 -27.56
C LYS A 457 -14.83 -15.76 -27.78
N TYR A 458 -14.20 -16.57 -26.94
CA TYR A 458 -12.77 -16.87 -26.99
C TYR A 458 -12.52 -18.28 -27.52
N THR A 459 -11.37 -18.49 -28.16
CA THR A 459 -10.94 -19.81 -28.62
C THR A 459 -9.65 -20.22 -27.92
N ARG A 460 -9.65 -21.32 -27.18
CA ARG A 460 -8.43 -21.92 -26.62
C ARG A 460 -7.79 -22.81 -27.68
N ILE A 461 -6.53 -22.56 -27.98
CA ILE A 461 -5.80 -23.15 -29.11
C ILE A 461 -4.43 -23.66 -28.68
N GLN A 462 -4.02 -24.78 -29.26
CA GLN A 462 -2.68 -25.32 -29.20
C GLN A 462 -1.90 -24.95 -30.46
N PHE A 463 -0.73 -24.36 -30.29
CA PHE A 463 0.21 -24.09 -31.39
C PHE A 463 1.44 -25.00 -31.29
N MET A 464 1.88 -25.51 -32.44
CA MET A 464 3.06 -26.35 -32.60
C MET A 464 3.96 -25.75 -33.68
N PRO A 465 4.78 -24.72 -33.34
CA PRO A 465 5.64 -24.04 -34.31
C PRO A 465 6.79 -24.95 -34.74
N ILE A 466 6.85 -25.25 -36.03
CA ILE A 466 7.94 -26.03 -36.63
C ILE A 466 9.19 -25.17 -36.74
N THR A 467 9.03 -23.91 -37.16
CA THR A 467 10.07 -22.89 -37.12
C THR A 467 10.04 -22.09 -35.82
N GLY A 468 10.94 -21.11 -35.66
CA GLY A 468 11.00 -20.26 -34.47
C GLY A 468 11.36 -18.82 -34.83
N ARG A 469 10.52 -18.15 -35.61
CA ARG A 469 10.72 -16.73 -35.96
C ARG A 469 10.20 -15.83 -34.83
N THR A 470 10.76 -14.62 -34.73
CA THR A 470 10.30 -13.61 -33.78
C THR A 470 8.80 -13.39 -33.93
N HIS A 471 8.06 -13.40 -32.82
CA HIS A 471 6.60 -13.22 -32.76
C HIS A 471 5.79 -14.16 -33.67
N GLN A 472 6.33 -15.31 -34.10
CA GLN A 472 5.72 -16.15 -35.15
C GLN A 472 4.25 -16.49 -34.86
N LEU A 473 3.97 -17.02 -33.66
CA LEU A 473 2.62 -17.42 -33.27
C LEU A 473 1.66 -16.24 -33.19
N ARG A 474 2.16 -15.08 -32.75
CA ARG A 474 1.38 -13.87 -32.57
C ARG A 474 0.93 -13.29 -33.91
N VAL A 475 1.86 -13.23 -34.88
CA VAL A 475 1.55 -12.79 -36.25
C VAL A 475 0.69 -13.82 -36.98
N HIS A 476 0.99 -15.11 -36.87
CA HIS A 476 0.20 -16.17 -37.49
C HIS A 476 -1.24 -16.20 -36.99
N ALA A 477 -1.46 -15.87 -35.71
CA ALA A 477 -2.81 -15.71 -35.16
C ALA A 477 -3.49 -14.44 -35.70
N ALA A 478 -2.84 -13.28 -35.58
CA ALA A 478 -3.48 -11.99 -35.85
C ALA A 478 -3.65 -11.64 -37.33
N ASP A 479 -2.73 -12.05 -38.21
CA ASP A 479 -2.78 -11.71 -39.63
C ASP A 479 -4.01 -12.34 -40.31
N GLN A 480 -4.71 -11.57 -41.14
CA GLN A 480 -5.92 -12.03 -41.86
C GLN A 480 -5.67 -13.23 -42.78
N ARG A 481 -4.43 -13.41 -43.26
CA ARG A 481 -4.03 -14.57 -44.07
C ARG A 481 -3.73 -15.81 -43.22
N GLY A 482 -3.57 -15.62 -41.91
CA GLY A 482 -3.40 -16.66 -40.90
C GLY A 482 -4.76 -17.03 -40.30
N LEU A 483 -4.92 -16.84 -38.99
CA LEU A 483 -6.22 -17.06 -38.33
C LEU A 483 -7.11 -15.82 -38.34
N GLY A 484 -6.55 -14.63 -38.59
CA GLY A 484 -7.28 -13.35 -38.54
C GLY A 484 -7.79 -12.95 -37.15
N ILE A 485 -7.34 -13.63 -36.08
CA ILE A 485 -7.79 -13.42 -34.71
C ILE A 485 -6.56 -13.35 -33.80
N ALA A 486 -6.36 -12.19 -33.18
CA ALA A 486 -5.21 -11.96 -32.31
C ALA A 486 -5.31 -12.78 -31.00
N ILE A 487 -4.14 -13.06 -30.42
CA ILE A 487 -4.04 -13.65 -29.09
C ILE A 487 -4.55 -12.63 -28.06
N LEU A 488 -5.36 -13.10 -27.11
CA LEU A 488 -5.94 -12.28 -26.05
C LEU A 488 -4.83 -11.61 -25.21
N GLY A 489 -4.93 -10.29 -25.07
CA GLY A 489 -3.95 -9.47 -24.35
C GLY A 489 -2.66 -9.18 -25.12
N ASP A 490 -2.60 -9.50 -26.43
CA ASP A 490 -1.48 -9.09 -27.27
C ASP A 490 -1.51 -7.59 -27.55
N ARG A 491 -0.60 -6.84 -26.91
CA ARG A 491 -0.50 -5.38 -27.04
C ARG A 491 0.10 -4.89 -28.36
N LEU A 492 0.75 -5.78 -29.13
CA LEU A 492 1.31 -5.39 -30.43
C LEU A 492 0.32 -5.69 -31.55
N TYR A 493 -0.30 -6.86 -31.55
CA TYR A 493 -1.10 -7.34 -32.68
C TYR A 493 -2.61 -7.37 -32.42
N GLY A 494 -3.05 -7.10 -31.18
CA GLY A 494 -4.45 -7.03 -30.80
C GLY A 494 -4.95 -5.60 -30.64
N CYS A 495 -6.27 -5.40 -30.80
CA CYS A 495 -6.90 -4.07 -30.79
C CYS A 495 -7.40 -3.63 -29.40
N ASN A 496 -7.50 -4.53 -28.40
CA ASN A 496 -8.02 -4.20 -27.07
C ASN A 496 -7.26 -4.94 -25.94
N PRO A 497 -6.54 -4.24 -25.06
CA PRO A 497 -5.93 -4.84 -23.88
C PRO A 497 -7.00 -5.00 -22.78
N VAL A 498 -7.94 -5.93 -22.94
CA VAL A 498 -8.94 -6.26 -21.91
C VAL A 498 -8.28 -6.93 -20.70
N THR A 499 -7.11 -7.53 -20.90
CA THR A 499 -6.40 -8.30 -19.88
C THR A 499 -4.99 -7.78 -19.66
N ASN A 500 -4.45 -8.05 -18.47
CA ASN A 500 -3.17 -7.50 -18.03
C ASN A 500 -1.95 -8.23 -18.63
N ARG A 501 -2.13 -9.31 -19.40
CA ARG A 501 -1.05 -10.17 -19.92
C ARG A 501 -1.36 -10.78 -21.28
N LEU A 502 -0.31 -11.18 -22.00
CA LEU A 502 -0.44 -12.04 -23.17
C LEU A 502 -0.86 -13.47 -22.76
N HIS A 503 -1.94 -13.98 -23.37
CA HIS A 503 -2.42 -15.35 -23.21
C HIS A 503 -1.71 -16.29 -24.17
N LEU A 504 -0.38 -16.35 -24.05
CA LEU A 504 0.48 -17.28 -24.77
C LEU A 504 1.45 -17.92 -23.79
N HIS A 505 1.47 -19.25 -23.77
CA HIS A 505 2.26 -20.03 -22.83
C HIS A 505 2.98 -21.18 -23.52
N ALA A 506 4.30 -21.26 -23.39
CA ALA A 506 5.11 -22.41 -23.81
C ALA A 506 4.86 -23.57 -22.83
N ARG A 507 3.85 -24.39 -23.13
CA ARG A 507 3.31 -25.43 -22.23
C ARG A 507 4.19 -26.67 -22.17
N GLU A 508 4.71 -27.13 -23.32
CA GLU A 508 5.51 -28.35 -23.40
C GLU A 508 6.73 -28.17 -24.30
N LEU A 509 7.82 -28.85 -23.92
CA LEU A 509 9.06 -28.90 -24.67
C LEU A 509 9.60 -30.33 -24.65
N SER A 510 9.83 -30.90 -25.83
CA SER A 510 10.46 -32.22 -25.97
C SER A 510 11.74 -32.13 -26.81
N PHE A 511 12.82 -32.72 -26.31
CA PHE A 511 14.16 -32.67 -26.92
C PHE A 511 15.00 -33.88 -26.51
N GLN A 512 16.13 -34.11 -27.18
CA GLN A 512 17.06 -35.15 -26.81
C GLN A 512 18.09 -34.61 -25.81
N HIS A 513 18.25 -35.28 -24.67
CA HIS A 513 19.23 -34.89 -23.67
C HIS A 513 20.67 -34.96 -24.24
N PRO A 514 21.49 -33.90 -24.16
CA PRO A 514 22.80 -33.83 -24.82
C PRO A 514 23.78 -34.93 -24.39
N GLN A 515 23.83 -35.26 -23.10
CA GLN A 515 24.71 -36.29 -22.56
C GLN A 515 24.12 -37.71 -22.61
N SER A 516 22.91 -37.92 -22.06
CA SER A 516 22.32 -39.26 -21.97
C SER A 516 21.67 -39.77 -23.25
N GLY A 517 21.41 -38.91 -24.23
CA GLY A 517 20.71 -39.26 -25.47
C GLY A 517 19.22 -39.61 -25.30
N LYS A 518 18.68 -39.57 -24.07
CA LYS A 518 17.27 -39.86 -23.79
C LYS A 518 16.35 -38.73 -24.25
N VAL A 519 15.14 -39.06 -24.67
CA VAL A 519 14.12 -38.05 -24.99
C VAL A 519 13.55 -37.49 -23.68
N MET A 520 13.73 -36.19 -23.47
CA MET A 520 13.15 -35.44 -22.36
C MET A 520 11.83 -34.83 -22.79
N ARG A 521 10.83 -34.86 -21.92
CA ARG A 521 9.54 -34.19 -22.10
C ARG A 521 9.24 -33.37 -20.86
N LEU A 522 9.22 -32.05 -21.02
CA LEU A 522 8.92 -31.10 -19.96
C LEU A 522 7.53 -30.52 -20.18
N GLN A 523 6.77 -30.36 -19.12
CA GLN A 523 5.43 -29.78 -19.15
C GLN A 523 5.22 -28.88 -17.92
N VAL A 524 4.53 -27.78 -18.12
CA VAL A 524 4.09 -26.86 -17.07
C VAL A 524 2.61 -26.53 -17.25
N LYS A 525 1.93 -26.20 -16.14
CA LYS A 525 0.51 -25.83 -16.17
C LYS A 525 0.33 -24.44 -16.79
N THR A 526 -0.59 -24.34 -17.76
CA THR A 526 -1.00 -23.06 -18.34
C THR A 526 -1.61 -22.16 -17.26
N PRO A 527 -1.14 -20.91 -17.09
CA PRO A 527 -1.52 -20.04 -15.97
C PRO A 527 -2.83 -19.25 -16.18
N PHE A 528 -3.62 -19.61 -17.19
CA PHE A 528 -4.88 -18.97 -17.58
C PHE A 528 -5.85 -19.99 -18.16
#